data_AF-A0A091PVC8-F1
#
_entry.id   AF-A0A091PVC8-F1
#
_cell.length_a   1.000
_cell.length_b   1.000
_cell.length_c   1.000
_cell.angle_alpha   90.00
_cell.angle_beta   90.00
_cell.angle_gamma   90.00
#
_symmetry.space_group_name_H-M   'P 1'
#
loop_
_entity.id
_entity.type
_entity.pdbx_description
1 polymer ?
#
loop_
_entity_poly.entity_id
_entity_poly.type
_entity_poly.pdbx_seq_one_letter_code
_entity_poly.pdbx_strand_id
1 'polypeptide(L)'
;GGAEMDSEEIKELQQEVMEELGISMEELQEIIDKELENFECVKQRKQQLEELEKCVKQKEEEVARVDRLFDDASRAIDKCEILVKDLYSKLGLQYRESSSEDEDLAAKAMEVIEIPDEDDDDVMSIDSDWKHSSVAPAYWGENEKVLHVSLLFPSLQLREAMAAMRKSAQDVQKFMDAVNKKTNAQDAQRAPQETPGAVQPVGPAAAGSDLSNDGDLNVGMRILGKRRTKTWHKGTLIAIQTVG
;
A
#
# COMPACT_ATOMS: atom_id res chain seq x y z
N GLY A 1 5.11 -40.18 -12.13
CA GLY A 1 5.57 -40.65 -10.81
C GLY A 1 6.83 -39.87 -10.51
N GLY A 2 6.76 -38.95 -9.56
CA GLY A 2 7.93 -38.24 -9.09
C GLY A 2 8.64 -39.13 -8.07
N ALA A 3 9.95 -39.28 -8.23
CA ALA A 3 10.81 -40.04 -7.35
C ALA A 3 10.79 -39.44 -5.95
N GLU A 4 10.18 -40.13 -4.99
CA GLU A 4 10.66 -40.11 -3.61
C GLU A 4 12.05 -40.75 -3.66
N MET A 5 13.12 -39.95 -3.71
CA MET A 5 14.44 -40.46 -3.35
C MET A 5 14.33 -40.98 -1.92
N ASP A 6 14.68 -42.25 -1.73
CA ASP A 6 14.52 -42.91 -0.44
C ASP A 6 15.50 -42.29 0.56
N SER A 7 15.12 -42.17 1.84
CA SER A 7 15.98 -41.53 2.84
C SER A 7 17.31 -42.27 3.03
N GLU A 8 17.36 -43.55 2.69
CA GLU A 8 18.59 -44.36 2.63
C GLU A 8 19.53 -43.89 1.50
N GLU A 9 19.00 -43.64 0.31
CA GLU A 9 19.77 -43.23 -0.88
C GLU A 9 20.44 -41.85 -0.67
N ILE A 10 19.76 -40.92 0.02
CA ILE A 10 20.33 -39.62 0.37
C ILE A 10 21.50 -39.74 1.34
N LYS A 11 21.45 -40.69 2.28
CA LYS A 11 22.53 -40.91 3.25
C LYS A 11 23.73 -41.59 2.63
N GLU A 12 23.52 -42.55 1.73
CA GLU A 12 24.59 -43.16 0.95
C GLU A 12 25.31 -42.11 0.10
N LEU A 13 24.57 -41.22 -0.56
CA LEU A 13 25.15 -40.09 -1.31
C LEU A 13 25.91 -39.11 -0.42
N GLN A 14 25.40 -38.78 0.78
CA GLN A 14 26.11 -37.91 1.73
C GLN A 14 27.41 -38.55 2.21
N GLN A 15 27.40 -39.86 2.46
CA GLN A 15 28.59 -40.61 2.87
C GLN A 15 29.61 -40.70 1.73
N GLU A 16 29.17 -40.94 0.50
CA GLU A 16 30.01 -40.97 -0.70
C GLU A 16 30.69 -39.61 -0.94
N VAL A 17 29.95 -38.51 -0.84
CA VAL A 17 30.50 -37.14 -0.96
C VAL A 17 31.52 -36.84 0.13
N MET A 18 31.28 -37.27 1.37
CA MET A 18 32.21 -37.09 2.49
C MET A 18 33.51 -37.86 2.27
N GLU A 19 33.41 -39.11 1.79
CA GLU A 19 34.56 -39.96 1.49
C GLU A 19 35.38 -39.46 0.29
N GLU A 20 34.72 -38.96 -0.76
CA GLU A 20 35.41 -38.41 -1.95
C GLU A 20 36.13 -37.08 -1.66
N LEU A 21 35.48 -36.14 -0.96
CA LEU A 21 36.08 -34.83 -0.70
C LEU A 21 37.03 -34.84 0.51
N GLY A 22 36.93 -35.84 1.38
CA GLY A 22 37.78 -35.96 2.58
C GLY A 22 37.56 -34.83 3.61
N ILE A 23 36.41 -34.16 3.56
CA ILE A 23 35.95 -33.11 4.49
C ILE A 23 34.64 -33.55 5.13
N SER A 24 34.31 -33.02 6.31
CA SER A 24 33.03 -33.33 6.94
C SER A 24 31.86 -32.66 6.21
N MET A 25 30.65 -33.16 6.42
CA MET A 25 29.44 -32.54 5.85
C MET A 25 29.24 -31.11 6.37
N GLU A 26 29.62 -30.85 7.63
CA GLU A 26 29.59 -29.54 8.25
C GLU A 26 30.63 -28.59 7.61
N GLU A 27 31.83 -29.08 7.31
CA GLU A 27 32.86 -28.30 6.61
C GLU A 27 32.43 -27.94 5.19
N LEU A 28 31.79 -28.88 4.47
CA LEU A 28 31.22 -28.61 3.15
C LEU A 28 30.10 -27.55 3.22
N GLN A 29 29.21 -27.66 4.22
CA GLN A 29 28.15 -26.69 4.45
C GLN A 29 28.73 -25.30 4.75
N GLU A 30 29.77 -25.20 5.59
CA GLU A 30 30.44 -23.93 5.91
C GLU A 30 31.10 -23.32 4.66
N ILE A 31 31.73 -24.14 3.80
CA ILE A 31 32.32 -23.68 2.53
C ILE A 31 31.22 -23.14 1.61
N ILE A 32 30.10 -23.85 1.48
CA ILE A 32 28.97 -23.41 0.67
C ILE A 32 28.41 -22.10 1.22
N ASP A 33 28.15 -22.01 2.53
CA ASP A 33 27.58 -20.82 3.15
C ASP A 33 28.53 -19.61 3.03
N LYS A 34 29.83 -19.83 3.22
CA LYS A 34 30.87 -18.80 3.06
C LYS A 34 30.98 -18.31 1.62
N GLU A 35 30.92 -19.23 0.65
CA GLU A 35 30.92 -18.86 -0.76
C GLU A 35 29.60 -18.17 -1.14
N LEU A 36 28.48 -18.61 -0.55
CA LEU A 36 27.18 -17.97 -0.72
C LEU A 36 27.20 -16.52 -0.23
N GLU A 37 27.86 -16.26 0.89
CA GLU A 37 28.05 -14.91 1.42
C GLU A 37 28.94 -14.02 0.54
N ASN A 38 29.71 -14.59 -0.39
CA ASN A 38 30.49 -13.79 -1.35
C ASN A 38 29.64 -13.25 -2.50
N PHE A 39 28.51 -13.86 -2.82
CA PHE A 39 27.66 -13.38 -3.91
C PHE A 39 27.00 -12.05 -3.56
N GLU A 40 27.16 -11.08 -4.46
CA GLU A 40 26.63 -9.73 -4.29
C GLU A 40 25.10 -9.71 -4.10
N CYS A 41 24.36 -10.59 -4.80
CA CYS A 41 22.91 -10.68 -4.64
C CYS A 41 22.49 -11.15 -3.23
N VAL A 42 23.28 -12.03 -2.61
CA VAL A 42 23.04 -12.52 -1.24
C VAL A 42 23.33 -11.41 -0.24
N LYS A 43 24.46 -10.69 -0.40
CA LYS A 43 24.80 -9.52 0.42
C LYS A 43 23.74 -8.43 0.35
N GLN A 44 23.33 -8.05 -0.87
CA GLN A 44 22.32 -7.04 -1.09
C GLN A 44 20.98 -7.44 -0.47
N ARG A 45 20.57 -8.71 -0.61
CA ARG A 45 19.32 -9.19 -0.02
C ARG A 45 19.37 -9.25 1.50
N LYS A 46 20.51 -9.63 2.10
CA LYS A 46 20.75 -9.60 3.55
C LYS A 46 20.69 -8.16 4.08
N GLN A 47 21.30 -7.21 3.38
CA GLN A 47 21.24 -5.80 3.72
C GLN A 47 19.82 -5.22 3.63
N GLN A 48 19.08 -5.53 2.56
CA GLN A 48 17.67 -5.13 2.43
C GLN A 48 16.81 -5.70 3.56
N LEU A 49 17.08 -6.94 3.97
CA LEU A 49 16.36 -7.58 5.07
C LEU A 49 16.66 -6.88 6.40
N GLU A 50 17.93 -6.53 6.66
CA GLU A 50 18.34 -5.82 7.88
C GLU A 50 17.76 -4.40 7.94
N GLU A 51 17.74 -3.68 6.82
CA GLU A 51 17.11 -2.36 6.73
C GLU A 51 15.60 -2.46 6.96
N LEU A 52 14.95 -3.46 6.37
CA LEU A 52 13.53 -3.70 6.58
C LEU A 52 13.22 -4.08 8.03
N GLU A 53 14.05 -4.90 8.67
CA GLU A 53 13.90 -5.27 10.08
C GLU A 53 13.98 -4.03 10.99
N LYS A 54 14.97 -3.16 10.75
CA LYS A 54 15.08 -1.88 11.47
C LYS A 54 13.85 -0.98 11.25
N CYS A 55 13.38 -0.89 10.01
CA CYS A 55 12.19 -0.12 9.65
C CYS A 55 10.93 -0.64 10.35
N VAL A 56 10.73 -1.95 10.35
CA VAL A 56 9.59 -2.61 11.03
C VAL A 56 9.65 -2.34 12.53
N LYS A 57 10.80 -2.57 13.17
CA LYS A 57 10.97 -2.32 14.60
C LYS A 57 10.66 -0.86 14.97
N GLN A 58 11.14 0.10 14.18
CA GLN A 58 10.82 1.50 14.40
C GLN A 58 9.31 1.75 14.27
N LYS A 59 8.65 1.21 13.25
CA LYS A 59 7.20 1.37 13.06
C LYS A 59 6.38 0.78 14.20
N GLU A 60 6.79 -0.37 14.72
CA GLU A 60 6.15 -0.99 15.89
C GLU A 60 6.28 -0.09 17.14
N GLU A 61 7.45 0.50 17.37
CA GLU A 61 7.67 1.44 18.48
C GLU A 61 6.81 2.72 18.32
N GLU A 62 6.70 3.24 17.10
CA GLU A 62 5.86 4.41 16.78
C GLU A 62 4.37 4.11 17.02
N VAL A 63 3.88 2.96 16.57
CA VAL A 63 2.49 2.52 16.80
C VAL A 63 2.22 2.40 18.30
N ALA A 64 3.11 1.71 19.03
CA ALA A 64 2.97 1.58 20.47
C ALA A 64 2.99 2.94 21.19
N ARG A 65 3.73 3.94 20.69
CA ARG A 65 3.70 5.30 21.24
C ARG A 65 2.38 6.00 20.97
N VAL A 66 1.84 5.88 19.75
CA VAL A 66 0.57 6.49 19.37
C VAL A 66 -0.58 5.88 20.17
N ASP A 67 -0.62 4.55 20.33
CA ASP A 67 -1.64 3.87 21.14
C ASP A 67 -1.64 4.38 22.58
N ARG A 68 -0.45 4.56 23.19
CA ARG A 68 -0.32 5.15 24.52
C ARG A 68 -0.88 6.58 24.58
N LEU A 69 -0.66 7.40 23.54
CA LEU A 69 -1.20 8.76 23.49
C LEU A 69 -2.72 8.77 23.40
N PHE A 70 -3.32 7.87 22.62
CA PHE A 70 -4.78 7.72 22.56
C PHE A 70 -5.35 7.32 23.91
N ASP A 71 -4.74 6.32 24.54
CA ASP A 71 -5.11 5.87 25.88
C ASP A 71 -5.02 6.99 26.93
N ASP A 72 -3.95 7.78 26.90
CA ASP A 72 -3.78 8.94 27.80
C ASP A 72 -4.82 10.03 27.53
N ALA A 73 -5.09 10.35 26.26
CA ALA A 73 -6.07 11.35 25.88
C ALA A 73 -7.49 10.93 26.28
N SER A 74 -7.88 9.67 26.03
CA SER A 74 -9.17 9.13 26.46
C SER A 74 -9.33 9.21 27.97
N ARG A 75 -8.32 8.77 28.75
CA ARG A 75 -8.35 8.90 30.21
C ARG A 75 -8.43 10.35 30.68
N ALA A 76 -7.79 11.29 29.98
CA ALA A 76 -7.85 12.70 30.32
C ALA A 76 -9.25 13.27 30.08
N ILE A 77 -9.89 12.89 28.97
CA ILE A 77 -11.27 13.26 28.65
C ILE A 77 -12.23 12.73 29.72
N ASP A 78 -12.13 11.46 30.10
CA ASP A 78 -12.97 10.86 31.14
C ASP A 78 -12.84 11.62 32.48
N LYS A 79 -11.62 12.01 32.84
CA LYS A 79 -11.38 12.82 34.06
C LYS A 79 -12.01 14.19 33.96
N CYS A 80 -11.88 14.87 32.82
CA CYS A 80 -12.52 16.15 32.57
C CYS A 80 -14.05 16.02 32.68
N GLU A 81 -14.62 14.96 32.10
CA GLU A 81 -16.05 14.69 32.16
C GLU A 81 -16.55 14.50 33.60
N ILE A 82 -15.83 13.74 34.41
CA ILE A 82 -16.14 13.56 35.84
C ILE A 82 -16.16 14.91 36.57
N LEU A 83 -15.17 15.78 36.32
CA LEU A 83 -15.12 17.11 36.94
C LEU A 83 -16.30 17.98 36.52
N VAL A 84 -16.71 17.91 35.25
CA VAL A 84 -17.88 18.65 34.77
C VAL A 84 -19.17 18.10 35.39
N LYS A 85 -19.34 16.77 35.45
CA LYS A 85 -20.47 16.11 36.12
C LYS A 85 -20.59 16.53 37.60
N ASP A 86 -19.47 16.58 38.31
CA ASP A 86 -19.41 17.03 39.71
C ASP A 86 -19.82 18.52 39.85
N LEU A 87 -19.32 19.39 38.98
CA LEU A 87 -19.69 20.81 38.99
C LEU A 87 -21.19 21.03 38.76
N TYR A 88 -21.78 20.35 37.77
CA TYR A 88 -23.22 20.41 37.51
C TYR A 88 -24.02 19.95 38.72
N SER A 89 -23.61 18.83 39.33
CA SER A 89 -24.26 18.29 40.53
C SER A 89 -24.21 19.29 41.70
N LYS A 90 -23.08 19.97 41.91
CA LYS A 90 -22.94 21.01 42.95
C LYS A 90 -23.82 22.23 42.71
N LEU A 91 -24.12 22.55 41.46
CA LEU A 91 -25.03 23.64 41.06
C LEU A 91 -26.51 23.20 41.05
N GLY A 92 -26.81 21.94 41.37
CA GLY A 92 -28.16 21.39 41.30
C GLY A 92 -28.67 21.17 39.87
N LEU A 93 -27.76 21.12 38.90
CA LEU A 93 -28.06 20.88 37.48
C LEU A 93 -27.75 19.42 37.11
N GLN A 94 -28.43 18.91 36.08
CA GLN A 94 -28.15 17.60 35.52
C GLN A 94 -27.21 17.72 34.31
N TYR A 95 -26.11 16.97 34.32
CA TYR A 95 -25.21 16.88 33.16
C TYR A 95 -25.85 16.04 32.04
N ARG A 96 -25.75 16.52 30.79
CA ARG A 96 -26.25 15.86 29.57
C ARG A 96 -25.11 15.71 28.57
N GLU A 97 -24.88 14.49 28.08
CA GLU A 97 -23.79 14.14 27.15
C GLU A 97 -24.08 14.55 25.69
N SER A 98 -25.16 15.30 25.43
CA SER A 98 -25.58 15.68 24.07
C SER A 98 -26.26 17.03 24.05
N SER A 99 -25.85 17.87 23.10
CA SER A 99 -26.48 19.14 22.73
C SER A 99 -27.29 18.93 21.45
N SER A 100 -28.62 18.69 21.53
CA SER A 100 -29.52 18.83 20.35
C SER A 100 -31.04 18.72 20.60
N GLU A 101 -31.56 18.29 21.76
CA GLU A 101 -33.02 18.03 21.91
C GLU A 101 -33.59 18.54 23.25
N ASP A 102 -33.56 19.85 23.48
CA ASP A 102 -34.47 20.48 24.46
C ASP A 102 -35.27 21.64 23.87
N GLU A 103 -35.32 21.76 22.54
CA GLU A 103 -36.33 22.60 21.86
C GLU A 103 -37.75 22.00 22.01
N ASP A 104 -37.89 20.68 22.21
CA ASP A 104 -39.22 20.05 22.34
C ASP A 104 -39.84 20.16 23.75
N LEU A 105 -39.04 20.48 24.78
CA LEU A 105 -39.56 20.84 26.11
C LEU A 105 -39.56 22.36 26.37
N ALA A 106 -38.78 23.13 25.59
CA ALA A 106 -38.85 24.60 25.56
C ALA A 106 -39.97 25.14 24.63
N ALA A 107 -40.59 24.30 23.80
CA ALA A 107 -41.76 24.63 22.99
C ALA A 107 -43.04 24.93 23.80
N LYS A 108 -42.96 25.04 25.13
CA LYS A 108 -44.09 25.48 25.96
C LYS A 108 -43.97 26.98 26.27
N ALA A 109 -44.65 27.74 25.41
CA ALA A 109 -45.01 29.16 25.53
C ALA A 109 -43.84 30.16 25.55
N MET A 110 -43.19 30.34 24.40
CA MET A 110 -42.52 31.61 24.09
C MET A 110 -43.57 32.57 23.51
N GLU A 111 -43.83 33.68 24.21
CA GLU A 111 -44.67 34.78 23.74
C GLU A 111 -43.95 35.49 22.58
N VAL A 112 -44.37 35.21 21.35
CA VAL A 112 -43.84 35.85 20.14
C VAL A 112 -44.65 37.11 19.88
N ILE A 113 -43.99 38.27 19.90
CA ILE A 113 -44.57 39.54 19.44
C ILE A 113 -44.28 39.65 17.94
N GLU A 114 -45.32 39.47 17.11
CA GLU A 114 -45.23 39.73 15.67
C GLU A 114 -45.16 41.24 15.44
N ILE A 115 -44.00 41.70 14.97
CA ILE A 115 -43.87 43.02 14.35
C ILE A 115 -44.17 42.80 12.86
N PRO A 116 -45.14 43.48 12.24
CA PRO A 116 -45.39 43.34 10.81
C PRO A 116 -44.20 43.87 10.02
N ASP A 117 -43.62 43.02 9.18
CA ASP A 117 -42.54 43.38 8.27
C ASP A 117 -43.17 44.08 7.06
N GLU A 118 -43.09 45.41 7.01
CA GLU A 118 -43.40 46.19 5.82
C GLU A 118 -42.20 46.10 4.87
N ASP A 119 -42.42 45.41 3.75
CA ASP A 119 -41.74 45.46 2.45
C ASP A 119 -40.19 45.49 2.44
N ASP A 120 -39.57 44.40 1.97
CA ASP A 120 -38.92 44.43 0.65
C ASP A 120 -38.40 43.03 0.23
N ASP A 121 -38.88 42.61 -0.93
CA ASP A 121 -38.50 41.44 -1.69
C ASP A 121 -37.02 41.48 -2.10
N ASP A 122 -36.26 40.42 -1.77
CA ASP A 122 -35.11 39.94 -2.56
C ASP A 122 -34.69 38.52 -2.12
N VAL A 123 -35.55 37.53 -2.35
CA VAL A 123 -35.15 36.12 -2.31
C VAL A 123 -34.53 35.75 -3.65
N MET A 124 -33.19 35.77 -3.72
CA MET A 124 -32.45 35.08 -4.78
C MET A 124 -32.65 33.56 -4.61
N SER A 125 -33.55 33.00 -5.42
CA SER A 125 -33.79 31.56 -5.56
C SER A 125 -32.49 30.79 -5.76
N ILE A 126 -32.25 29.79 -4.91
CA ILE A 126 -31.21 28.80 -5.13
C ILE A 126 -31.78 27.71 -6.04
N ASP A 127 -31.27 27.62 -7.25
CA ASP A 127 -31.64 26.56 -8.20
C ASP A 127 -31.29 25.20 -7.58
N SER A 128 -32.33 24.53 -7.10
CA SER A 128 -32.31 23.16 -6.61
C SER A 128 -32.96 22.29 -7.67
N ASP A 129 -32.16 21.58 -8.46
CA ASP A 129 -32.66 20.49 -9.30
C ASP A 129 -31.59 19.43 -9.60
N TRP A 130 -31.61 18.33 -8.84
CA TRP A 130 -31.73 16.97 -9.41
C TRP A 130 -31.98 15.94 -8.30
N LYS A 131 -33.03 15.15 -8.54
CA LYS A 131 -33.73 14.24 -7.65
C LYS A 131 -32.97 12.96 -7.29
N HIS A 132 -33.05 12.63 -6.01
CA HIS A 132 -33.40 11.33 -5.40
C HIS A 132 -33.16 10.03 -6.22
N SER A 133 -32.26 9.19 -5.70
CA SER A 133 -32.55 7.75 -5.51
C SER A 133 -32.02 7.29 -4.16
N SER A 134 -32.89 7.46 -3.16
CA SER A 134 -33.08 6.66 -1.95
C SER A 134 -32.02 5.61 -1.56
N VAL A 135 -31.22 5.95 -0.53
CA VAL A 135 -31.00 5.09 0.66
C VAL A 135 -30.98 6.02 1.88
N ALA A 136 -31.74 5.67 2.91
CA ALA A 136 -32.00 6.47 4.12
C ALA A 136 -30.73 6.95 4.86
N PRO A 137 -30.72 8.15 5.47
CA PRO A 137 -29.74 8.47 6.50
C PRO A 137 -30.27 7.91 7.81
N ALA A 138 -29.89 6.67 8.11
CA ALA A 138 -29.95 6.19 9.47
C ALA A 138 -29.10 7.13 10.33
N TYR A 139 -29.67 7.57 11.45
CA TYR A 139 -29.00 8.25 12.54
C TYR A 139 -27.72 7.49 12.95
N TRP A 140 -26.57 8.16 12.99
CA TRP A 140 -25.31 7.60 13.49
C TRP A 140 -24.80 8.48 14.64
N GLY A 141 -24.86 7.96 15.86
CA GLY A 141 -24.46 8.66 17.10
C GLY A 141 -22.95 8.89 17.18
N GLU A 142 -22.53 9.91 17.93
CA GLU A 142 -21.14 10.39 17.93
C GLU A 142 -20.12 9.38 18.50
N ASN A 143 -20.57 8.42 19.31
CA ASN A 143 -19.78 7.28 19.78
C ASN A 143 -19.41 6.30 18.66
N GLU A 144 -20.09 6.37 17.51
CA GLU A 144 -19.85 5.52 16.36
C GLU A 144 -18.82 6.11 15.40
N LYS A 145 -18.52 7.41 15.49
CA LYS A 145 -17.46 8.05 14.70
C LYS A 145 -16.07 7.53 15.11
N VAL A 146 -15.85 7.30 16.41
CA VAL A 146 -14.59 6.76 16.94
C VAL A 146 -14.45 5.27 16.62
N LEU A 147 -15.53 4.48 16.76
CA LEU A 147 -15.58 3.08 16.32
C LEU A 147 -15.41 2.96 14.80
N HIS A 148 -16.03 3.84 14.01
CA HIS A 148 -15.89 3.87 12.56
C HIS A 148 -14.45 4.18 12.16
N VAL A 149 -13.80 5.19 12.75
CA VAL A 149 -12.36 5.45 12.48
C VAL A 149 -11.50 4.26 12.93
N SER A 150 -11.72 3.72 14.14
CA SER A 150 -10.93 2.60 14.67
C SER A 150 -11.14 1.27 13.92
N LEU A 151 -12.28 1.07 13.24
CA LEU A 151 -12.55 -0.09 12.37
C LEU A 151 -12.18 0.17 10.90
N LEU A 152 -12.22 1.43 10.43
CA LEU A 152 -11.81 1.80 9.07
C LEU A 152 -10.30 1.76 8.90
N PHE A 153 -9.52 2.10 9.92
CA PHE A 153 -8.06 2.09 9.83
C PHE A 153 -7.49 0.67 9.59
N PRO A 154 -7.85 -0.35 10.39
CA PRO A 154 -7.43 -1.73 10.14
C PRO A 154 -7.99 -2.30 8.84
N SER A 155 -9.24 -1.96 8.47
CA SER A 155 -9.84 -2.46 7.22
C SER A 155 -9.24 -1.83 5.97
N LEU A 156 -8.80 -0.57 6.03
CA LEU A 156 -8.06 0.10 4.95
C LEU A 156 -6.67 -0.52 4.77
N GLN A 157 -5.93 -0.73 5.88
CA GLN A 157 -4.64 -1.42 5.85
C GLN A 157 -4.76 -2.86 5.34
N LEU A 158 -5.79 -3.59 5.77
CA LEU A 158 -6.08 -4.94 5.28
C LEU A 158 -6.42 -4.94 3.78
N ARG A 159 -7.21 -3.96 3.31
CA ARG A 159 -7.53 -3.80 1.88
C ARG A 159 -6.29 -3.52 1.04
N GLU A 160 -5.39 -2.69 1.53
CA GLU A 160 -4.14 -2.34 0.86
C GLU A 160 -3.16 -3.52 0.85
N ALA A 161 -3.01 -4.24 1.97
CA ALA A 161 -2.23 -5.47 2.05
C ALA A 161 -2.78 -6.56 1.11
N MET A 162 -4.10 -6.72 1.05
CA MET A 162 -4.74 -7.63 0.10
C MET A 162 -4.55 -7.20 -1.36
N ALA A 163 -4.51 -5.90 -1.65
CA ALA A 163 -4.21 -5.38 -2.99
C ALA A 163 -2.74 -5.64 -3.38
N ALA A 164 -1.81 -5.42 -2.45
CA ALA A 164 -0.40 -5.72 -2.63
C ALA A 164 -0.15 -7.22 -2.84
N MET A 165 -0.79 -8.10 -2.06
CA MET A 165 -0.71 -9.55 -2.24
C MET A 165 -1.29 -9.99 -3.59
N ARG A 166 -2.44 -9.45 -4.03
CA ARG A 166 -2.99 -9.75 -5.36
C ARG A 166 -2.06 -9.31 -6.49
N LYS A 167 -1.43 -8.14 -6.35
CA LYS A 167 -0.45 -7.64 -7.32
C LYS A 167 0.79 -8.53 -7.38
N SER A 168 1.32 -8.93 -6.22
CA SER A 168 2.43 -9.87 -6.12
C SER A 168 2.09 -11.23 -6.75
N ALA A 169 0.92 -11.78 -6.48
CA ALA A 169 0.46 -13.03 -7.10
C ALA A 169 0.35 -12.92 -8.63
N GLN A 170 -0.13 -11.79 -9.15
CA GLN A 170 -0.17 -11.54 -10.59
C GLN A 170 1.23 -11.42 -11.20
N ASP A 171 2.19 -10.82 -10.50
CA ASP A 171 3.56 -10.67 -11.00
C ASP A 171 4.31 -12.02 -10.98
N VAL A 172 4.05 -12.87 -9.97
CA VAL A 172 4.53 -14.26 -9.96
C VAL A 172 3.92 -15.07 -11.12
N GLN A 173 2.63 -14.89 -11.39
CA GLN A 173 1.97 -15.57 -12.52
C GLN A 173 2.56 -15.12 -13.87
N LYS A 174 2.77 -13.82 -14.08
CA LYS A 174 3.41 -13.29 -15.30
C LYS A 174 4.84 -13.80 -15.46
N PHE A 175 5.59 -13.91 -14.36
CA PHE A 175 6.92 -14.48 -14.37
C PHE A 175 6.88 -15.96 -14.80
N MET A 176 5.98 -16.74 -14.20
CA MET A 176 5.79 -18.15 -14.56
C MET A 176 5.40 -18.33 -16.02
N ASP A 177 4.51 -17.48 -16.56
CA ASP A 177 4.13 -17.49 -17.97
C ASP A 177 5.28 -17.10 -18.90
N ALA A 178 6.14 -16.15 -18.51
CA ALA A 178 7.31 -15.75 -19.26
C ALA A 178 8.37 -16.86 -19.28
N VAL A 179 8.55 -17.56 -18.16
CA VAL A 179 9.43 -18.73 -18.05
C VAL A 179 8.89 -19.88 -18.89
N ASN A 180 7.60 -20.19 -18.82
CA ASN A 180 7.00 -21.26 -19.64
C ASN A 180 7.00 -20.95 -21.13
N LYS A 181 6.78 -19.68 -21.54
CA LYS A 181 6.93 -19.26 -22.94
C LYS A 181 8.36 -19.42 -23.44
N LYS A 182 9.36 -19.15 -22.59
CA LYS A 182 10.77 -19.35 -22.92
C LYS A 182 11.15 -20.83 -22.99
N THR A 183 10.57 -21.66 -22.12
CA THR A 183 10.72 -23.13 -22.16
C THR A 183 10.10 -23.74 -23.42
N ASN A 184 8.91 -23.28 -23.84
CA ASN A 184 8.24 -23.79 -25.04
C ASN A 184 8.92 -23.30 -26.34
N ALA A 185 9.50 -22.09 -26.32
CA ALA A 185 10.31 -21.58 -27.44
C ALA A 185 11.65 -22.30 -27.61
N GLN A 186 12.20 -22.92 -26.56
CA GLN A 186 13.45 -23.70 -26.65
C GLN A 186 13.24 -25.14 -27.16
N ASP A 187 12.03 -25.70 -27.04
CA ASP A 187 11.72 -27.04 -27.58
C ASP A 187 11.40 -27.05 -29.08
N ALA A 188 11.21 -25.89 -29.71
CA ALA A 188 10.97 -25.77 -31.15
C ALA A 188 12.24 -25.71 -32.02
N GLN A 189 13.45 -25.75 -31.42
CA GLN A 189 14.70 -25.49 -32.14
C GLN A 189 15.78 -26.56 -31.85
N ARG A 190 15.50 -27.81 -32.24
CA ARG A 190 16.54 -28.81 -32.54
C ARG A 190 16.24 -29.53 -33.85
N ALA A 191 16.73 -28.96 -34.96
CA ALA A 191 17.23 -29.72 -36.12
C ALA A 191 18.18 -28.82 -36.96
N PRO A 192 19.26 -29.37 -37.55
CA PRO A 192 20.45 -28.60 -37.94
C PRO A 192 20.54 -28.33 -39.45
N GLN A 193 21.00 -27.14 -39.87
CA GLN A 193 21.69 -26.97 -41.16
C GLN A 193 22.41 -25.60 -41.35
N GLU A 194 23.74 -25.68 -41.35
CA GLU A 194 24.76 -25.10 -42.24
C GLU A 194 24.61 -23.72 -42.96
N THR A 195 25.61 -22.86 -42.67
CA THR A 195 26.35 -21.91 -43.56
C THR A 195 25.79 -20.50 -43.90
N PRO A 196 26.69 -19.51 -44.16
CA PRO A 196 26.52 -18.12 -43.73
C PRO A 196 26.33 -17.09 -44.86
N GLY A 197 25.68 -15.96 -44.56
CA GLY A 197 25.83 -14.75 -45.37
C GLY A 197 24.72 -13.70 -45.21
N ALA A 198 25.17 -12.43 -45.23
CA ALA A 198 24.43 -11.19 -45.49
C ALA A 198 23.83 -10.42 -44.29
N VAL A 199 23.84 -9.10 -44.48
CA VAL A 199 23.94 -8.04 -43.47
C VAL A 199 22.64 -7.22 -43.45
N GLN A 200 22.15 -6.93 -42.22
CA GLN A 200 21.24 -5.85 -41.79
C GLN A 200 19.76 -5.81 -42.29
N PRO A 201 18.82 -5.09 -41.62
CA PRO A 201 18.96 -4.20 -40.45
C PRO A 201 18.10 -4.56 -39.21
N VAL A 202 18.57 -4.14 -38.04
CA VAL A 202 17.94 -4.30 -36.71
C VAL A 202 16.79 -3.30 -36.54
N GLY A 203 15.57 -3.82 -36.31
CA GLY A 203 14.44 -3.09 -35.75
C GLY A 203 14.38 -3.30 -34.22
N PRO A 204 13.96 -2.30 -33.41
CA PRO A 204 14.14 -2.34 -31.97
C PRO A 204 12.97 -3.02 -31.26
N ALA A 205 13.23 -4.17 -30.66
CA ALA A 205 12.30 -4.84 -29.75
C ALA A 205 12.80 -4.71 -28.30
N ALA A 206 12.21 -3.73 -27.61
CA ALA A 206 11.87 -3.73 -26.19
C ALA A 206 12.88 -4.37 -25.20
N ALA A 207 13.90 -3.59 -24.83
CA ALA A 207 14.52 -3.75 -23.53
C ALA A 207 13.52 -3.33 -22.43
N GLY A 208 13.27 -4.25 -21.50
CA GLY A 208 12.54 -3.99 -20.28
C GLY A 208 13.29 -3.05 -19.36
N SER A 209 12.51 -2.45 -18.46
CA SER A 209 12.90 -2.00 -17.12
C SER A 209 14.20 -1.21 -17.00
N ASP A 210 14.05 0.11 -16.87
CA ASP A 210 14.69 0.84 -15.77
C ASP A 210 13.88 2.11 -15.48
N LEU A 211 13.09 2.07 -14.40
CA LEU A 211 12.51 3.27 -13.76
C LEU A 211 13.20 3.51 -12.41
N SER A 212 14.52 3.36 -12.38
CA SER A 212 15.35 3.61 -11.21
C SER A 212 16.51 4.54 -11.55
N ASN A 213 16.19 5.84 -11.57
CA ASN A 213 17.07 6.91 -11.08
C ASN A 213 16.24 8.19 -11.10
N ASP A 214 15.72 8.55 -9.92
CA ASP A 214 15.03 9.80 -9.69
C ASP A 214 16.06 10.95 -9.76
N GLY A 215 16.09 11.66 -10.88
CA GLY A 215 16.79 12.95 -10.96
C GLY A 215 17.32 13.37 -12.34
N ASP A 216 17.77 12.45 -13.19
CA ASP A 216 18.40 12.82 -14.46
C ASP A 216 17.62 12.32 -15.67
N LEU A 217 17.28 13.25 -16.58
CA LEU A 217 16.44 12.95 -17.73
C LEU A 217 17.33 12.55 -18.91
N ASN A 218 17.14 11.34 -19.44
CA ASN A 218 17.97 10.78 -20.50
C ASN A 218 17.24 10.71 -21.86
N VAL A 219 17.97 11.03 -22.94
CA VAL A 219 17.51 10.82 -24.32
C VAL A 219 17.16 9.33 -24.51
N GLY A 220 15.99 9.06 -25.09
CA GLY A 220 15.43 7.71 -25.27
C GLY A 220 14.35 7.36 -24.24
N MET A 221 14.19 8.12 -23.17
CA MET A 221 13.15 7.86 -22.16
C MET A 221 11.74 8.08 -22.71
N ARG A 222 10.79 7.23 -22.29
CA ARG A 222 9.36 7.39 -22.58
C ARG A 222 8.76 8.41 -21.62
N ILE A 223 8.40 9.58 -22.13
CA ILE A 223 7.92 10.70 -21.34
C ILE A 223 6.51 11.13 -21.76
N LEU A 224 5.81 11.84 -20.86
CA LEU A 224 4.57 12.55 -21.17
C LEU A 224 4.91 14.03 -21.34
N GLY A 225 4.77 14.54 -22.57
CA GLY A 225 4.95 15.96 -22.88
C GLY A 225 3.61 16.68 -22.98
N LYS A 226 3.51 17.87 -22.37
CA LYS A 226 2.34 18.75 -22.52
C LYS A 226 2.64 19.82 -23.57
N ARG A 227 1.94 19.80 -24.71
CA ARG A 227 2.01 20.88 -25.71
C ARG A 227 1.15 22.07 -25.24
N ARG A 228 1.31 23.27 -25.81
CA ARG A 228 0.59 24.52 -25.44
C ARG A 228 -0.93 24.38 -25.23
N THR A 229 -1.57 23.34 -25.74
CA THR A 229 -2.99 22.99 -25.50
C THR A 229 -3.14 21.67 -24.73
N LYS A 230 -3.03 21.77 -23.40
CA LYS A 230 -3.65 20.97 -22.31
C LYS A 230 -3.85 19.43 -22.38
N THR A 231 -3.44 18.69 -23.41
CA THR A 231 -3.42 17.21 -23.36
C THR A 231 -2.01 16.69 -23.21
N TRP A 232 -1.84 15.67 -22.36
CA TRP A 232 -0.57 14.98 -22.18
C TRP A 232 -0.38 13.97 -23.30
N HIS A 233 0.75 14.05 -24.01
CA HIS A 233 1.07 13.15 -25.10
C HIS A 233 2.26 12.28 -24.73
N LYS A 234 2.13 10.97 -24.93
CA LYS A 234 3.21 10.00 -24.75
C LYS A 234 4.18 10.11 -25.92
N GLY A 235 5.47 10.32 -25.62
CA GLY A 235 6.53 10.41 -26.61
C GLY A 235 7.84 9.82 -26.09
N THR A 236 8.86 9.84 -26.95
CA THR A 236 10.24 9.47 -26.60
C THR A 236 11.06 10.75 -26.57
N LEU A 237 11.86 10.96 -25.53
CA LEU A 237 12.75 12.11 -25.45
C LEU A 237 13.87 11.95 -26.48
N ILE A 238 14.06 12.93 -27.36
CA ILE A 238 15.03 12.83 -28.47
C ILE A 238 16.27 13.71 -28.27
N ALA A 239 16.18 14.76 -27.47
CA ALA A 239 17.27 15.67 -27.17
C ALA A 239 16.93 16.54 -25.94
N ILE A 240 17.96 17.02 -25.24
CA ILE A 240 17.86 18.05 -24.21
C ILE A 240 18.73 19.22 -24.66
N GLN A 241 18.12 20.39 -24.85
CA GLN A 241 18.84 21.63 -25.13
C GLN A 241 18.81 22.50 -23.89
N THR A 242 19.97 22.76 -23.31
CA THR A 242 20.15 23.76 -22.27
C THR A 242 20.22 25.13 -22.95
N VAL A 243 19.27 26.01 -22.66
CA VAL A 243 19.39 27.43 -23.00
C VAL A 243 20.13 28.12 -21.86
N GLY A 244 21.27 28.74 -22.17
CA GLY A 244 22.04 29.59 -21.26
C GLY A 244 21.69 31.05 -21.43
#